data_AF-A0A804MGC6-F1
#
_entry.id   AF-A0A804MGC6-F1
#
_cell.length_a   1.000
_cell.length_b   1.000
_cell.length_c   1.000
_cell.angle_alpha   90.00
_cell.angle_beta   90.00
_cell.angle_gamma   90.00
#
_symmetry.space_group_name_H-M   'P 1'
#
loop_
_entity.id
_entity.type
_entity.pdbx_description
1 polymer ?
#
loop_
_entity_poly.entity_id
_entity_poly.type
_entity_poly.pdbx_seq_one_letter_code
_entity_poly.pdbx_strand_id
1 'polypeptide(L)'
;MRATASFPAHVALLRLLPVAVGSSVEVVEVLLKTQDLAYLDRPRMACGKHTVYNYSGMLWSHYGPYRRQLRELWVTELLSARQLRLTERVRVEEVRAMLRDLHPATSTSTTAVVLKERLLMVTLNVISRMVLGKKYVGEDGARPSAATTSEEFRWMIEEIFFLNGALHVGDMVTWLGWLDAHGYVGRMKRLAAKFDRLIEHVLREHGERRRREGDAFVPGDMVDLLLYLCLIITYFAVTIVLTPPVVRALSPLEDCNLCSVASHGHVPSIV
;
A
#
# COMPACT_ATOMS: atom_id res chain seq x y z
N MET A 1 42.30 29.53 -4.66
CA MET A 1 41.65 29.21 -3.36
C MET A 1 40.60 28.12 -3.60
N ARG A 2 40.98 26.84 -3.50
CA ARG A 2 39.99 25.74 -3.44
C ARG A 2 39.50 25.69 -2.00
N ALA A 3 38.32 26.24 -1.74
CA ALA A 3 37.61 26.00 -0.50
C ALA A 3 37.24 24.51 -0.48
N THR A 4 37.96 23.73 0.32
CA THR A 4 37.53 22.41 0.76
C THR A 4 36.31 22.63 1.64
N ALA A 5 35.11 22.56 1.05
CA ALA A 5 33.87 22.55 1.81
C ALA A 5 33.88 21.32 2.72
N SER A 6 34.10 21.52 4.01
CA SER A 6 33.87 20.51 5.03
C SER A 6 32.36 20.29 5.12
N PHE A 7 31.86 19.28 4.42
CA PHE A 7 30.44 18.90 4.49
C PHE A 7 30.14 18.34 5.88
N PRO A 8 29.20 18.91 6.65
CA PRO A 8 28.79 18.32 7.92
C PRO A 8 27.82 17.17 7.62
N ALA A 9 28.36 16.03 7.19
CA ALA A 9 27.66 14.77 7.27
C ALA A 9 27.98 14.18 8.65
N HIS A 10 27.01 14.20 9.55
CA HIS A 10 27.16 13.55 10.85
C HIS A 10 26.84 12.07 10.68
N VAL A 11 27.85 11.21 10.85
CA VAL A 11 27.68 9.76 10.93
C VAL A 11 27.28 9.44 12.36
N ALA A 12 26.02 9.05 12.57
CA ALA A 12 25.54 8.55 13.85
C ALA A 12 25.63 7.01 13.82
N LEU A 13 26.46 6.45 14.69
CA LEU A 13 26.48 5.01 14.94
C LEU A 13 25.31 4.66 15.86
N LEU A 14 24.17 4.30 15.29
CA LEU A 14 23.10 3.59 16.03
C LEU A 14 23.55 2.14 16.26
N ARG A 15 24.55 2.00 17.14
CA ARG A 15 25.25 0.83 17.71
C ARG A 15 25.67 -0.34 16.81
N LEU A 16 24.94 -0.67 15.74
CA LEU A 16 25.24 -1.77 14.80
C LEU A 16 24.91 -1.46 13.34
N LEU A 17 24.21 -0.35 13.05
CA LEU A 17 23.99 0.12 11.67
C LEU A 17 24.64 1.50 11.48
N PRO A 18 25.57 1.64 10.52
CA PRO A 18 26.09 2.96 10.16
C PRO A 18 24.98 3.77 9.50
N VAL A 19 24.58 4.88 10.13
CA VAL A 19 23.59 5.80 9.59
C VAL A 19 24.27 7.13 9.31
N ALA A 20 24.20 7.58 8.06
CA ALA A 20 24.62 8.92 7.67
C ALA A 20 23.42 9.87 7.72
N VAL A 21 23.58 11.00 8.40
CA VAL A 21 22.55 12.04 8.48
C VAL A 21 22.98 13.23 7.63
N GLY A 22 22.21 13.50 6.57
CA GLY A 22 22.34 14.72 5.77
C GLY A 22 21.61 15.88 6.43
N SER A 23 22.35 16.74 7.13
CA SER A 23 21.79 17.85 7.92
C SER A 23 21.90 19.23 7.26
N SER A 24 22.35 19.32 6.01
CA SER A 24 22.41 20.56 5.24
C SER A 24 21.70 20.43 3.89
N VAL A 25 21.21 21.54 3.34
CA VAL A 25 20.52 21.56 2.03
C VAL A 25 21.45 21.05 0.93
N GLU A 26 22.73 21.42 0.98
CA GLU A 26 23.74 21.00 0.01
C GLU A 26 23.96 19.49 0.06
N VAL A 27 24.07 18.91 1.27
CA VAL A 27 24.21 17.45 1.44
C VAL A 27 22.95 16.74 0.95
N VAL A 28 21.76 17.25 1.31
CA VAL A 28 20.48 16.67 0.88
C VAL A 28 20.32 16.73 -0.64
N GLU A 29 20.74 17.81 -1.29
CA GLU A 29 20.70 17.94 -2.75
C GLU A 29 21.62 16.93 -3.44
N VAL A 30 22.84 16.74 -2.91
CA VAL A 30 23.75 15.70 -3.43
C VAL A 30 23.12 14.31 -3.28
N LEU A 31 22.59 13.98 -2.09
CA LEU A 31 22.03 12.65 -1.82
C LEU A 31 20.74 12.35 -2.61
N LEU A 32 19.83 13.33 -2.75
CA LEU A 32 18.50 13.11 -3.32
C LEU A 32 18.35 13.52 -4.80
N LYS A 33 19.31 14.24 -5.38
CA LYS A 33 19.31 14.57 -6.82
C LYS A 33 20.49 13.99 -7.58
N THR A 34 21.70 14.10 -7.03
CA THR A 34 22.93 13.72 -7.75
C THR A 34 23.23 12.24 -7.60
N GLN A 35 23.03 11.70 -6.41
CA GLN A 35 23.29 10.31 -6.05
C GLN A 35 22.00 9.56 -5.69
N ASP A 36 20.86 10.02 -6.19
CA ASP A 36 19.55 9.52 -5.81
C ASP A 36 19.46 8.00 -5.98
N LEU A 37 19.86 7.46 -7.13
CA LEU A 37 19.83 6.02 -7.43
C LEU A 37 20.57 5.16 -6.38
N ALA A 38 21.62 5.68 -5.74
CA ALA A 38 22.36 4.96 -4.70
C ALA A 38 21.63 4.93 -3.34
N TYR A 39 20.69 5.85 -3.12
CA TYR A 39 19.98 6.04 -1.84
C TYR A 39 18.45 5.88 -1.95
N LEU A 40 17.94 5.42 -3.10
CA LEU A 40 16.50 5.21 -3.31
C LEU A 40 15.93 4.04 -2.50
N ASP A 41 16.77 3.08 -2.14
CA ASP A 41 16.36 1.90 -1.38
C ASP A 41 16.03 2.21 0.07
N ARG A 42 14.93 1.62 0.56
CA ARG A 42 14.57 1.70 1.97
C ARG A 42 15.20 0.54 2.75
N PRO A 43 15.61 0.76 4.02
CA PRO A 43 16.03 -0.32 4.89
C PRO A 43 14.93 -1.37 5.07
N ARG A 44 15.32 -2.65 5.12
CA ARG A 44 14.39 -3.77 5.38
C ARG A 44 13.97 -3.80 6.84
N MET A 45 12.97 -2.99 7.18
CA MET A 45 12.40 -2.97 8.53
C MET A 45 11.36 -4.09 8.73
N ALA A 46 11.18 -4.53 9.97
CA ALA A 46 10.20 -5.55 10.35
C ALA A 46 8.77 -5.15 9.98
N CYS A 47 8.46 -3.84 10.05
CA CYS A 47 7.16 -3.32 9.64
C CYS A 47 6.85 -3.67 8.18
N GLY A 48 7.75 -3.35 7.24
CA GLY A 48 7.57 -3.69 5.82
C GLY A 48 7.38 -5.19 5.55
N LYS A 49 8.04 -6.04 6.35
CA LYS A 49 7.89 -7.50 6.28
C LYS A 49 6.51 -7.96 6.72
N HIS A 50 6.06 -7.48 7.88
CA HIS A 50 4.94 -8.08 8.61
C HIS A 50 3.61 -7.36 8.40
N THR A 51 3.60 -6.09 8.00
CA THR A 51 2.37 -5.31 7.78
C THR A 51 2.08 -5.02 6.32
N VAL A 52 3.08 -5.12 5.43
CA VAL A 52 2.96 -4.72 4.01
C VAL A 52 3.39 -5.83 3.07
N TYR A 53 2.80 -7.03 3.25
CA TYR A 53 2.91 -8.17 2.34
C TYR A 53 4.35 -8.49 1.92
N ASN A 54 5.27 -8.59 2.89
CA ASN A 54 6.68 -8.86 2.64
C ASN A 54 7.34 -7.86 1.67
N TYR A 55 7.23 -6.56 1.97
CA TYR A 55 7.83 -5.46 1.21
C TYR A 55 7.23 -5.22 -0.19
N SER A 56 6.00 -5.64 -0.46
CA SER A 56 5.36 -5.41 -1.77
C SER A 56 4.67 -4.05 -1.88
N GLY A 57 4.43 -3.34 -0.78
CA GLY A 57 3.82 -2.01 -0.86
C GLY A 57 4.74 -0.93 -1.43
N MET A 58 4.13 0.18 -1.86
CA MET A 58 4.86 1.37 -2.36
C MET A 58 5.94 1.87 -1.41
N LEU A 59 5.63 1.89 -0.11
CA LEU A 59 6.51 2.52 0.89
C LEU A 59 7.78 1.69 1.12
N TRP A 60 7.67 0.37 1.16
CA TRP A 60 8.71 -0.55 1.61
C TRP A 60 9.38 -1.36 0.50
N SER A 61 8.86 -1.30 -0.73
CA SER A 61 9.46 -1.99 -1.86
C SER A 61 10.85 -1.44 -2.19
N HIS A 62 11.74 -2.37 -2.55
CA HIS A 62 13.06 -2.01 -3.07
C HIS A 62 12.95 -1.37 -4.44
N TYR A 63 13.90 -0.49 -4.75
CA TYR A 63 13.97 0.12 -6.05
C TYR A 63 14.18 -0.94 -7.13
N GLY A 64 13.37 -0.87 -8.18
CA GLY A 64 13.36 -1.84 -9.24
C GLY A 64 12.18 -1.60 -10.19
N PRO A 65 12.05 -2.43 -11.24
CA PRO A 65 10.97 -2.30 -12.23
C PRO A 65 9.58 -2.23 -11.59
N TYR A 66 9.32 -3.10 -10.60
CA TYR A 66 8.06 -3.13 -9.86
C TYR A 66 7.74 -1.81 -9.16
N ARG A 67 8.67 -1.26 -8.35
CA ARG A 67 8.45 0.01 -7.63
C ARG A 67 8.28 1.18 -8.59
N ARG A 68 9.00 1.18 -9.72
CA ARG A 68 8.84 2.21 -10.75
C ARG A 68 7.45 2.17 -11.38
N GLN A 69 7.00 1.00 -11.81
CA GLN A 69 5.65 0.79 -12.38
C GLN A 69 4.56 1.16 -11.37
N LEU A 70 4.71 0.74 -10.11
CA LEU A 70 3.79 1.12 -9.07
C LEU A 70 3.78 2.64 -8.92
N ARG A 71 4.94 3.32 -8.89
CA ARG A 71 5.02 4.77 -8.73
C ARG A 71 4.36 5.50 -9.88
N GLU A 72 4.57 5.02 -11.09
CA GLU A 72 3.90 5.52 -12.29
C GLU A 72 2.38 5.39 -12.16
N LEU A 73 1.86 4.19 -11.86
CA LEU A 73 0.44 3.95 -11.61
C LEU A 73 -0.16 4.93 -10.58
N TRP A 74 0.53 5.14 -9.46
CA TRP A 74 0.07 6.07 -8.43
C TRP A 74 -0.02 7.51 -8.94
N VAL A 75 0.95 7.97 -9.71
CA VAL A 75 1.00 9.36 -10.19
C VAL A 75 0.08 9.60 -11.38
N THR A 76 0.02 8.67 -12.33
CA THR A 76 -0.70 8.87 -13.61
C THR A 76 -2.16 8.47 -13.52
N GLU A 77 -2.49 7.46 -12.72
CA GLU A 77 -3.86 6.96 -12.60
C GLU A 77 -4.47 7.39 -11.28
N LEU A 78 -3.93 6.91 -10.15
CA LEU A 78 -4.63 6.94 -8.85
C LEU A 78 -4.69 8.32 -8.21
N LEU A 79 -3.60 9.09 -8.27
CA LEU A 79 -3.47 10.45 -7.72
C LEU A 79 -3.29 11.50 -8.82
N SER A 80 -3.76 11.18 -10.02
CA SER A 80 -3.74 12.12 -11.14
C SER A 80 -4.56 13.37 -10.84
N ALA A 81 -4.24 14.47 -11.52
CA ALA A 81 -5.02 15.71 -11.41
C ALA A 81 -6.52 15.48 -11.72
N ARG A 82 -6.84 14.53 -12.59
CA ARG A 82 -8.22 14.13 -12.88
C ARG A 82 -8.87 13.48 -11.66
N GLN A 83 -8.24 12.49 -11.04
CA GLN A 83 -8.79 11.82 -9.85
C GLN A 83 -8.91 12.78 -8.66
N LEU A 84 -7.93 13.67 -8.49
CA LEU A 84 -7.99 14.69 -7.44
C LEU A 84 -9.17 15.66 -7.61
N ARG A 85 -9.56 15.99 -8.86
CA ARG A 85 -10.77 16.78 -9.15
C ARG A 85 -12.04 15.99 -8.90
N LEU A 86 -12.13 14.73 -9.34
CA LEU A 86 -13.29 13.88 -9.10
C LEU A 86 -13.59 13.70 -7.60
N THR A 87 -12.54 13.66 -6.79
CA THR A 87 -12.61 13.53 -5.33
C THR A 87 -12.67 14.86 -4.58
N GLU A 88 -12.72 16.00 -5.27
CA GLU A 88 -12.78 17.33 -4.63
C GLU A 88 -14.01 17.47 -3.73
N ARG A 89 -15.17 17.01 -4.21
CA ARG A 89 -16.42 17.04 -3.45
C ARG A 89 -16.27 16.38 -2.08
N VAL A 90 -15.59 15.23 -2.02
CA VAL A 90 -15.35 14.49 -0.78
C VAL A 90 -14.57 15.35 0.22
N ARG A 91 -13.47 15.97 -0.22
CA ARG A 91 -12.65 16.84 0.64
C ARG A 91 -13.43 18.03 1.18
N VAL A 92 -14.18 18.69 0.30
CA VAL A 92 -15.01 19.84 0.67
C VAL A 92 -16.10 19.45 1.67
N GLU A 93 -16.75 18.30 1.48
CA GLU A 93 -17.77 17.79 2.39
C GLU A 93 -17.24 17.48 3.79
N GLU A 94 -16.10 16.79 3.89
CA GLU A 94 -15.50 16.46 5.20
C GLU A 94 -15.02 17.71 5.94
N VAL A 95 -14.40 18.66 5.24
CA VAL A 95 -13.98 19.93 5.85
C VAL A 95 -15.19 20.72 6.32
N ARG A 96 -16.25 20.81 5.51
CA ARG A 96 -17.50 21.48 5.92
C ARG A 96 -18.16 20.79 7.10
N ALA A 97 -18.14 19.46 7.17
CA ALA A 97 -18.65 18.72 8.32
C ALA A 97 -17.89 19.10 9.60
N MET A 98 -16.56 19.07 9.57
CA MET A 98 -15.74 19.50 10.71
C MET A 98 -16.03 20.94 11.14
N LEU A 99 -16.17 21.87 10.18
CA LEU A 99 -16.49 23.26 10.49
C LEU A 99 -17.89 23.40 11.12
N ARG A 100 -18.88 22.63 10.67
CA ARG A 100 -20.20 22.59 11.31
C ARG A 100 -20.13 22.05 12.73
N ASP A 101 -19.35 21.01 12.98
CA ASP A 101 -19.20 20.42 14.32
C ASP A 101 -18.44 21.36 15.29
N LEU A 102 -17.60 22.24 14.74
CA LEU A 102 -16.88 23.26 15.50
C LEU A 102 -17.74 24.49 15.83
N HIS A 103 -18.71 24.82 14.95
CA HIS A 103 -19.48 26.04 15.08
C HIS A 103 -20.22 26.15 16.44
N PRO A 104 -21.00 25.14 16.90
CA PRO A 104 -21.68 25.20 18.19
C PRO A 104 -20.73 25.37 19.38
N ALA A 105 -19.52 24.78 19.30
CA ALA A 105 -18.53 24.86 20.38
C ALA A 105 -17.97 26.28 20.58
N THR A 106 -18.10 27.14 19.57
CA THR A 106 -17.63 28.53 19.57
C THR A 106 -18.74 29.56 19.80
N SER A 107 -20.01 29.21 19.53
CA SER A 107 -21.13 30.16 19.59
C SER A 107 -21.63 30.45 21.00
N THR A 108 -21.43 29.55 21.96
CA THR A 108 -21.97 29.65 23.32
C THR A 108 -20.92 29.97 24.38
N SER A 109 -19.64 29.77 24.09
CA SER A 109 -18.52 30.07 24.97
C SER A 109 -17.21 30.05 24.18
N THR A 110 -16.20 30.80 24.62
CA THR A 110 -14.82 30.73 24.11
C THR A 110 -14.18 29.41 24.56
N THR A 111 -14.69 28.28 24.07
CA THR A 111 -14.24 26.95 24.47
C THR A 111 -13.00 26.58 23.66
N ALA A 112 -11.89 26.29 24.34
CA ALA A 112 -10.72 25.74 23.68
C ALA A 112 -11.06 24.36 23.09
N VAL A 113 -10.75 24.17 21.80
CA VAL A 113 -11.03 22.91 21.10
C VAL A 113 -9.73 22.20 20.74
N VAL A 114 -9.68 20.89 21.02
CA VAL A 114 -8.55 20.04 20.59
C VAL A 114 -8.66 19.78 19.09
N LEU A 115 -7.81 20.45 18.31
CA LEU A 115 -7.82 20.38 16.85
C LEU A 115 -7.21 19.07 16.30
N LYS A 116 -6.26 18.47 17.02
CA LYS A 116 -5.51 17.27 16.58
C LYS A 116 -6.43 16.11 16.20
N GLU A 117 -7.37 15.75 17.07
CA GLU A 117 -8.29 14.64 16.82
C GLU A 117 -9.25 14.94 15.68
N ARG A 118 -9.72 16.18 15.57
CA ARG A 118 -10.63 16.61 14.49
C ARG A 118 -9.95 16.56 13.13
N LEU A 119 -8.71 17.03 13.03
CA LEU A 119 -7.92 16.95 11.79
C LEU A 119 -7.60 15.51 11.42
N LEU A 120 -7.29 14.66 12.41
CA LEU A 120 -7.10 13.22 12.18
C LEU A 120 -8.39 12.61 11.59
N MET A 121 -9.54 12.87 12.22
CA MET A 121 -10.84 12.36 11.77
C MET A 121 -11.20 12.81 10.35
N VAL A 122 -11.04 14.10 10.04
CA VAL A 122 -11.26 14.62 8.67
C VAL A 122 -10.34 13.94 7.68
N THR A 123 -9.06 13.80 8.01
CA THR A 123 -8.08 13.16 7.12
C THR A 123 -8.43 11.70 6.87
N LEU A 124 -8.81 10.96 7.91
CA LEU A 124 -9.23 9.56 7.80
C LEU A 124 -10.50 9.42 6.97
N ASN A 125 -11.48 10.30 7.17
CA ASN A 125 -12.73 10.28 6.41
C ASN A 125 -12.53 10.65 4.95
N VAL A 126 -11.66 11.61 4.66
CA VAL A 126 -11.27 11.97 3.29
C VAL A 126 -10.60 10.77 2.61
N ILE A 127 -9.56 10.20 3.24
CA ILE A 127 -8.80 9.10 2.63
C ILE A 127 -9.69 7.86 2.48
N SER A 128 -10.45 7.47 3.50
CA SER A 128 -11.33 6.30 3.42
C SER A 128 -12.40 6.44 2.34
N ARG A 129 -13.02 7.61 2.19
CA ARG A 129 -13.97 7.85 1.09
C ARG A 129 -13.30 7.86 -0.29
N MET A 130 -12.11 8.44 -0.41
CA MET A 130 -11.39 8.49 -1.68
C MET A 130 -10.85 7.13 -2.11
N VAL A 131 -10.43 6.30 -1.15
CA VAL A 131 -9.77 5.02 -1.40
C VAL A 131 -10.76 3.86 -1.38
N LEU A 132 -11.61 3.78 -0.35
CA LEU A 132 -12.51 2.65 -0.07
C LEU A 132 -13.98 2.95 -0.39
N GLY A 133 -14.28 4.13 -0.94
CA GLY A 133 -15.62 4.54 -1.33
C GLY A 133 -16.55 4.98 -0.19
N LYS A 134 -16.16 4.83 1.08
CA LYS A 134 -17.02 5.16 2.24
C LYS A 134 -16.27 5.59 3.50
N LYS A 135 -16.99 6.21 4.44
CA LYS A 135 -16.47 6.55 5.77
C LYS A 135 -16.46 5.32 6.67
N TYR A 136 -15.44 5.24 7.52
CA TYR A 136 -15.34 4.20 8.55
C TYR A 136 -15.32 4.78 9.96
N VAL A 137 -15.18 6.10 10.15
CA VAL A 137 -15.10 6.72 11.49
C VAL A 137 -16.06 7.90 11.62
N GLY A 138 -16.70 8.03 12.79
CA GLY A 138 -17.66 9.09 13.12
C GLY A 138 -19.11 8.61 13.24
N GLU A 139 -20.01 9.47 13.69
CA GLU A 139 -21.43 9.14 13.98
C GLU A 139 -22.19 8.64 12.74
N ASP A 140 -21.92 9.20 11.56
CA ASP A 140 -22.48 8.70 10.28
C ASP A 140 -21.79 7.43 9.76
N GLY A 141 -20.68 7.02 10.37
CA GLY A 141 -20.01 5.74 10.09
C GLY A 141 -20.75 4.53 10.68
N ALA A 142 -21.91 4.74 11.30
CA ALA A 142 -22.67 3.79 12.10
C ALA A 142 -23.35 2.64 11.33
N ARG A 143 -22.98 2.37 10.09
CA ARG A 143 -23.10 0.99 9.58
C ARG A 143 -21.71 0.38 9.64
N PRO A 144 -21.38 -0.36 10.71
CA PRO A 144 -20.21 -1.21 10.68
C PRO A 144 -20.27 -1.98 9.37
N SER A 145 -19.23 -1.82 8.54
CA SER A 145 -19.01 -2.78 7.48
C SER A 145 -19.00 -4.14 8.17
N ALA A 146 -19.64 -5.15 7.57
CA ALA A 146 -19.69 -6.47 8.19
C ALA A 146 -18.29 -7.02 8.53
N ALA A 147 -17.22 -6.43 7.99
CA ALA A 147 -15.84 -6.78 8.29
C ALA A 147 -15.16 -5.95 9.41
N THR A 148 -15.59 -4.73 9.74
CA THR A 148 -14.85 -3.84 10.66
C THR A 148 -15.72 -2.75 11.30
N THR A 149 -15.56 -2.53 12.60
CA THR A 149 -16.20 -1.43 13.35
C THR A 149 -15.40 -0.13 13.23
N SER A 150 -16.03 1.02 13.49
CA SER A 150 -15.36 2.33 13.49
C SER A 150 -14.15 2.39 14.42
N GLU A 151 -14.29 1.82 15.63
CA GLU A 151 -13.21 1.74 16.61
C GLU A 151 -12.07 0.84 16.14
N GLU A 152 -12.40 -0.31 15.54
CA GLU A 152 -11.37 -1.22 15.00
C GLU A 152 -10.63 -0.58 13.83
N PHE A 153 -11.34 0.12 12.93
CA PHE A 153 -10.70 0.83 11.83
C PHE A 153 -9.76 1.93 12.34
N ARG A 154 -10.22 2.74 13.29
CA ARG A 154 -9.39 3.78 13.92
C ARG A 154 -8.17 3.15 14.58
N TRP A 155 -8.35 2.08 15.36
CA TRP A 155 -7.26 1.37 16.00
C TRP A 155 -6.25 0.84 14.97
N MET A 156 -6.69 0.25 13.86
CA MET A 156 -5.79 -0.23 12.81
C MET A 156 -4.92 0.88 12.23
N ILE A 157 -5.50 2.07 12.01
CA ILE A 157 -4.76 3.20 11.46
C ILE A 157 -3.76 3.77 12.49
N GLU A 158 -4.17 3.95 13.74
CA GLU A 158 -3.26 4.41 14.79
C GLU A 158 -2.11 3.41 15.02
N GLU A 159 -2.44 2.12 14.99
CA GLU A 159 -1.48 1.02 15.17
C GLU A 159 -0.47 0.95 14.01
N ILE A 160 -0.90 1.10 12.76
CA ILE A 160 0.04 1.08 11.62
C ILE A 160 1.03 2.25 11.69
N PHE A 161 0.58 3.45 12.07
CA PHE A 161 1.47 4.60 12.24
C PHE A 161 2.46 4.40 13.39
N PHE A 162 1.99 3.88 14.52
CA PHE A 162 2.85 3.56 15.66
C PHE A 162 3.91 2.52 15.27
N LEU A 163 3.52 1.40 14.66
CA LEU A 163 4.42 0.31 14.30
C LEU A 163 5.38 0.67 13.15
N ASN A 164 5.06 1.63 12.29
CA ASN A 164 6.00 2.15 11.29
C ASN A 164 7.08 3.07 11.91
N GLY A 165 6.78 3.73 13.03
CA GLY A 165 7.74 4.57 13.76
C GLY A 165 8.53 3.83 14.85
N ALA A 166 8.07 2.66 15.28
CA ALA A 166 8.71 1.88 16.33
C ALA A 166 9.99 1.20 15.83
N LEU A 167 11.09 1.39 16.55
CA LEU A 167 12.34 0.66 16.31
C LEU A 167 12.23 -0.74 16.91
N HIS A 168 12.25 -1.76 16.05
CA HIS A 168 12.32 -3.16 16.46
C HIS A 168 13.80 -3.55 16.70
N VAL A 169 14.09 -4.30 17.77
CA VAL A 169 15.46 -4.73 18.09
C VAL A 169 16.07 -5.53 16.94
N GLY A 170 15.28 -6.37 16.27
CA GLY A 170 15.70 -7.10 15.09
C GLY A 170 16.06 -6.23 13.88
N ASP A 171 15.55 -4.99 13.82
CA ASP A 171 15.92 -4.05 12.75
C ASP A 171 17.28 -3.42 13.01
N MET A 172 17.67 -3.29 14.29
CA MET A 172 18.98 -2.76 14.69
C MET A 172 20.04 -3.86 14.77
N VAL A 173 19.64 -5.05 15.22
CA VAL A 173 20.51 -6.20 15.49
C VAL A 173 19.92 -7.41 14.79
N THR A 174 20.34 -7.62 13.54
CA THR A 174 19.73 -8.60 12.63
C THR A 174 19.71 -10.03 13.20
N TRP A 175 20.75 -10.46 13.93
CA TRP A 175 20.79 -11.78 14.54
C TRP A 175 19.85 -11.94 15.76
N LEU A 176 19.35 -10.84 16.33
CA LEU A 176 18.33 -10.85 17.39
C LEU A 176 16.91 -10.72 16.82
N GLY A 177 16.72 -10.86 15.50
CA GLY A 177 15.41 -10.75 14.87
C GLY A 177 14.37 -11.77 15.34
N TRP A 178 14.80 -12.85 15.98
CA TRP A 178 13.90 -13.84 16.60
C TRP A 178 13.33 -13.37 17.95
N LEU A 179 13.95 -12.38 18.59
CA LEU A 179 13.56 -11.88 19.90
C LEU A 179 12.55 -10.73 19.74
N ASP A 180 11.25 -11.04 19.83
CA ASP A 180 10.17 -10.05 19.84
C ASP A 180 9.99 -9.42 21.23
N ALA A 181 11.05 -8.82 21.78
CA ALA A 181 11.10 -8.37 23.18
C ALA A 181 9.98 -7.39 23.57
N HIS A 182 9.48 -6.60 22.61
CA HIS A 182 8.39 -5.64 22.81
C HIS A 182 7.03 -6.13 22.29
N GLY A 183 6.94 -7.36 21.76
CA GLY A 183 5.73 -7.91 21.16
C GLY A 183 5.30 -7.20 19.87
N TYR A 184 6.19 -6.45 19.23
CA TYR A 184 5.89 -5.67 18.03
C TYR A 184 5.63 -6.55 16.83
N VAL A 185 6.37 -7.65 16.65
CA VAL A 185 6.10 -8.60 15.55
C VAL A 185 4.73 -9.23 15.72
N GLY A 186 4.37 -9.63 16.95
CA GLY A 186 3.02 -10.12 17.27
C GLY A 186 1.92 -9.08 16.98
N ARG A 187 2.14 -7.81 17.32
CA ARG A 187 1.22 -6.70 16.99
C ARG A 187 1.10 -6.47 15.48
N MET A 188 2.22 -6.44 14.76
CA MET A 188 2.26 -6.30 13.30
C MET A 188 1.47 -7.41 12.59
N LYS A 189 1.63 -8.67 13.01
CA LYS A 189 0.87 -9.80 12.44
C LYS A 189 -0.63 -9.70 12.72
N ARG A 190 -1.03 -9.33 13.94
CA ARG A 190 -2.45 -9.11 14.28
C ARG A 190 -3.06 -7.98 13.47
N LEU A 191 -2.31 -6.90 13.26
CA LEU A 191 -2.71 -5.77 12.44
C LEU A 191 -2.87 -6.17 10.97
N ALA A 192 -1.89 -6.88 10.40
CA ALA A 192 -1.95 -7.39 9.03
C ALA A 192 -3.19 -8.25 8.79
N ALA A 193 -3.49 -9.18 9.72
CA ALA A 193 -4.68 -10.03 9.61
C ALA A 193 -6.00 -9.23 9.64
N LYS A 194 -6.05 -8.09 10.35
CA LYS A 194 -7.23 -7.21 10.34
C LYS A 194 -7.35 -6.43 9.03
N PHE A 195 -6.24 -5.88 8.52
CA PHE A 195 -6.22 -5.23 7.20
C PHE A 195 -6.59 -6.20 6.08
N ASP A 196 -6.10 -7.45 6.12
CA ASP A 196 -6.43 -8.46 5.11
C ASP A 196 -7.94 -8.70 5.06
N ARG A 197 -8.59 -8.91 6.20
CA ARG A 197 -10.05 -9.07 6.26
C ARG A 197 -10.80 -7.84 5.75
N LEU A 198 -10.34 -6.64 6.10
CA LEU A 198 -10.95 -5.40 5.64
C LEU A 198 -10.82 -5.27 4.11
N ILE A 199 -9.62 -5.44 3.57
CA ILE A 199 -9.33 -5.31 2.14
C ILE A 199 -10.09 -6.37 1.35
N GLU A 200 -10.11 -7.62 1.80
CA GLU A 200 -10.87 -8.70 1.15
C GLU A 200 -12.37 -8.36 1.09
N HIS A 201 -12.94 -7.87 2.20
CA HIS A 201 -14.33 -7.43 2.22
C HIS A 201 -14.60 -6.28 1.25
N VAL A 202 -13.73 -5.26 1.22
CA VAL A 202 -13.84 -4.10 0.33
C VAL A 202 -13.76 -4.56 -1.14
N LEU A 203 -12.78 -5.40 -1.48
CA LEU A 203 -12.61 -5.94 -2.83
C LEU A 203 -13.84 -6.75 -3.27
N ARG A 204 -14.40 -7.56 -2.38
CA ARG A 204 -15.62 -8.33 -2.65
C ARG A 204 -16.81 -7.40 -2.91
N GLU A 205 -17.02 -6.39 -2.08
CA GLU A 205 -18.11 -5.42 -2.23
C GLU A 205 -18.03 -4.64 -3.55
N HIS A 206 -16.84 -4.14 -3.90
CA HIS A 206 -16.62 -3.41 -5.16
C HIS A 206 -16.75 -4.35 -6.37
N GLY A 207 -16.25 -5.59 -6.24
CA GLY A 207 -16.43 -6.63 -7.26
C GLY A 207 -17.89 -7.01 -7.50
N GLU A 208 -18.69 -7.14 -6.44
CA GLU A 208 -20.13 -7.37 -6.52
C GLU A 208 -20.86 -6.18 -7.14
N ARG A 209 -20.54 -4.95 -6.73
CA ARG A 209 -21.11 -3.73 -7.32
C ARG A 209 -20.83 -3.67 -8.82
N ARG A 210 -19.58 -3.88 -9.24
CA ARG A 210 -19.20 -3.91 -10.65
C ARG A 210 -19.96 -4.98 -11.44
N ARG A 211 -20.11 -6.19 -10.88
CA ARG A 211 -20.90 -7.26 -11.53
C ARG A 211 -22.37 -6.88 -11.69
N ARG A 212 -22.95 -6.13 -10.74
CA ARG A 212 -24.33 -5.64 -10.83
C ARG A 212 -24.50 -4.50 -11.84
N GLU A 213 -23.52 -3.60 -11.94
CA GLU A 213 -23.59 -2.42 -12.82
C GLU A 213 -23.19 -2.75 -14.28
N GLY A 214 -22.39 -3.81 -14.50
CA GLY A 214 -22.00 -4.25 -15.85
C GLY A 214 -21.30 -3.15 -16.64
N ASP A 215 -21.74 -2.92 -17.87
CA ASP A 215 -21.17 -1.88 -18.75
C ASP A 215 -21.45 -0.46 -18.28
N ALA A 216 -22.43 -0.26 -17.39
CA ALA A 216 -22.71 1.04 -16.78
C ALA A 216 -21.80 1.35 -15.58
N PHE A 217 -20.89 0.44 -15.22
CA PHE A 217 -19.97 0.63 -14.11
C PHE A 217 -19.01 1.80 -14.37
N VAL A 218 -19.06 2.80 -13.50
CA VAL A 218 -18.13 3.93 -13.49
C VAL A 218 -17.30 3.86 -12.20
N PRO A 219 -15.96 3.85 -12.29
CA PRO A 219 -15.10 3.89 -11.12
C PRO A 219 -15.37 5.13 -10.25
N GLY A 220 -15.78 4.91 -9.00
CA GLY A 220 -16.12 5.97 -8.05
C GLY A 220 -15.02 6.30 -7.04
N ASP A 221 -14.08 5.39 -6.84
CA ASP A 221 -12.99 5.48 -5.87
C ASP A 221 -11.73 4.75 -6.37
N MET A 222 -10.68 4.75 -5.55
CA MET A 222 -9.40 4.15 -5.90
C MET A 222 -9.48 2.62 -6.06
N VAL A 223 -10.27 1.92 -5.24
CA VAL A 223 -10.41 0.46 -5.35
C VAL A 223 -11.12 0.10 -6.65
N ASP A 224 -12.18 0.81 -7.01
CA ASP A 224 -12.84 0.65 -8.31
C ASP A 224 -11.84 0.85 -9.47
N LEU A 225 -11.00 1.89 -9.39
CA LEU A 225 -10.01 2.18 -10.41
C LEU A 225 -8.95 1.07 -10.51
N LEU A 226 -8.47 0.57 -9.37
CA LEU A 226 -7.53 -0.55 -9.32
C LEU A 226 -8.13 -1.83 -9.90
N LEU A 227 -9.37 -2.16 -9.54
CA LEU A 227 -10.08 -3.31 -10.10
C LEU A 227 -10.28 -3.18 -11.62
N TYR A 228 -10.64 -1.98 -12.08
CA TYR A 228 -10.79 -1.68 -13.50
C TYR A 228 -9.47 -1.87 -14.26
N LEU A 229 -8.37 -1.32 -13.76
CA LEU A 229 -7.05 -1.45 -14.38
C LEU A 229 -6.53 -2.90 -14.35
N CYS A 230 -6.68 -3.62 -13.24
CA CYS A 230 -6.29 -5.04 -13.14
C CYS A 230 -7.03 -5.90 -14.15
N LEU A 231 -8.32 -5.63 -14.37
CA LEU A 231 -9.13 -6.38 -15.35
C LEU A 231 -8.79 -6.02 -16.78
N ILE A 232 -8.49 -4.76 -17.08
CA ILE A 232 -7.98 -4.36 -18.38
C ILE A 232 -6.68 -5.11 -18.67
N ILE A 233 -5.73 -5.09 -17.74
CA ILE A 233 -4.43 -5.76 -17.91
C ILE A 233 -4.62 -7.26 -18.10
N THR A 234 -5.45 -7.91 -17.27
CA THR A 234 -5.71 -9.35 -17.42
C THR A 234 -6.47 -9.68 -18.70
N TYR A 235 -7.46 -8.88 -19.10
CA TYR A 235 -8.17 -9.05 -20.37
C TYR A 235 -7.22 -8.93 -21.56
N PHE A 236 -6.43 -7.85 -21.64
CA PHE A 236 -5.44 -7.69 -22.71
C PHE A 236 -4.39 -8.81 -22.72
N ALA A 237 -3.88 -9.21 -21.54
CA ALA A 237 -2.94 -10.32 -21.43
C ALA A 237 -3.55 -11.62 -21.96
N VAL A 238 -4.79 -11.93 -21.57
CA VAL A 238 -5.53 -13.11 -22.05
C VAL A 238 -5.80 -13.02 -23.54
N THR A 239 -6.25 -11.88 -24.07
CA THR A 239 -6.48 -11.69 -25.51
C THR A 239 -5.20 -11.87 -26.31
N ILE A 240 -4.07 -11.32 -25.84
CA ILE A 240 -2.76 -11.49 -26.49
C ILE A 240 -2.36 -12.97 -26.48
N VAL A 241 -2.44 -13.65 -25.33
CA VAL A 241 -2.08 -15.07 -25.19
C VAL A 241 -2.97 -15.97 -26.05
N LEU A 242 -4.26 -15.62 -26.20
CA LEU A 242 -5.22 -16.37 -27.01
C LEU A 242 -5.22 -15.97 -28.50
N THR A 243 -4.33 -15.07 -28.94
CA THR A 243 -4.23 -14.79 -30.37
C THR A 243 -3.74 -16.03 -31.13
N PRO A 244 -4.25 -16.31 -32.35
CA PRO A 244 -3.84 -17.46 -33.15
C PRO A 244 -2.32 -17.63 -33.32
N PRO A 245 -1.51 -16.57 -33.48
CA PRO A 245 -0.06 -16.71 -33.57
C PRO A 245 0.57 -17.23 -32.28
N VAL A 246 0.12 -16.75 -31.12
CA VAL A 246 0.66 -17.16 -29.81
C VAL A 246 0.21 -18.57 -29.47
N VAL A 247 -1.07 -18.90 -29.67
CA VAL A 247 -1.58 -20.26 -29.49
C VAL A 247 -0.84 -21.25 -30.39
N ARG A 248 -0.57 -20.91 -31.66
CA ARG A 248 0.19 -21.74 -32.60
C ARG A 248 1.69 -21.83 -32.26
N ALA A 249 2.23 -20.85 -31.53
CA ALA A 249 3.60 -20.90 -31.01
C ALA A 249 3.70 -21.73 -29.72
N LEU A 250 2.60 -21.85 -28.96
CA LEU A 250 2.52 -22.65 -27.74
C LEU A 250 2.15 -24.12 -28.02
N SER A 251 1.41 -24.41 -29.11
CA SER A 251 1.03 -25.78 -29.49
C SER A 251 2.20 -26.77 -29.67
N PRO A 252 3.41 -26.40 -30.15
CA PRO A 252 4.52 -27.35 -30.29
C PRO A 252 5.15 -27.76 -28.95
N LEU A 253 4.85 -27.06 -27.85
CA LEU A 253 5.41 -27.35 -26.53
C LEU A 253 4.66 -28.47 -25.79
N GLU A 254 3.41 -28.76 -26.16
CA GLU A 254 2.67 -29.91 -25.59
C GLU A 254 3.05 -31.24 -26.27
N ASP A 255 3.52 -31.22 -27.52
CA ASP A 255 3.93 -32.42 -28.25
C ASP A 255 5.38 -32.87 -27.98
N CYS A 256 6.17 -32.07 -27.25
CA CYS A 256 7.57 -32.37 -26.91
C CYS A 256 7.71 -32.82 -25.44
N ASN A 257 7.32 -34.06 -25.11
CA ASN A 257 7.96 -34.96 -24.10
C ASN A 257 7.08 -36.11 -23.55
N LEU A 258 5.91 -36.43 -24.12
CA LEU A 258 5.10 -37.57 -23.64
C LEU A 258 4.83 -38.70 -24.65
N CYS A 259 5.30 -38.60 -25.90
CA CYS A 259 5.04 -39.62 -26.93
C CYS A 259 6.22 -40.54 -27.31
N SER A 260 7.39 -40.47 -26.65
CA SER A 260 8.54 -41.36 -26.97
C SER A 260 8.84 -42.46 -25.93
N VAL A 261 8.02 -42.61 -24.88
CA VAL A 261 8.21 -43.67 -23.84
C VAL A 261 7.16 -44.80 -23.96
N ALA A 262 6.34 -44.80 -25.01
CA ALA A 262 5.28 -45.81 -25.19
C ALA A 262 5.52 -46.83 -26.33
N SER A 263 6.67 -46.81 -27.03
CA SER A 263 6.91 -47.72 -28.17
C SER A 263 7.99 -48.81 -27.95
N HIS A 264 8.65 -48.87 -26.79
CA HIS A 264 9.62 -49.93 -26.49
C HIS A 264 9.53 -50.39 -25.03
N GLY A 265 8.51 -51.21 -24.75
CA GLY A 265 8.33 -51.87 -23.45
C GLY A 265 7.78 -53.26 -23.66
N HIS A 266 8.66 -54.16 -24.12
CA HIS A 266 8.43 -55.59 -24.16
C HIS A 266 8.04 -56.06 -22.75
N VAL A 267 6.78 -56.44 -22.54
CA VAL A 267 6.32 -57.13 -21.33
C VAL A 267 6.45 -58.63 -21.62
N PRO A 268 7.39 -59.36 -20.99
CA PRO A 268 7.35 -60.80 -21.03
C PRO A 268 6.30 -61.27 -20.03
N SER A 269 5.40 -62.13 -20.50
CA SER A 269 4.48 -62.89 -19.67
C SER A 269 5.27 -63.70 -18.62
N ILE A 270 4.92 -63.54 -17.36
CA ILE A 270 5.24 -64.51 -16.31
C ILE A 270 3.90 -64.93 -15.69
N VAL A 271 3.60 -66.20 -15.93
CA VAL A 271 2.86 -67.19 -15.12
C VAL A 271 1.81 -66.68 -14.15
#